data_AF-A0A246JT79-F1
#
_entry.id   AF-A0A246JT79-F1
#
_cell.length_a   1.000
_cell.length_b   1.000
_cell.length_c   1.000
_cell.angle_alpha   90.00
_cell.angle_beta   90.00
_cell.angle_gamma   90.00
#
_symmetry.space_group_name_H-M   'P 1'
#
loop_
_entity.id
_entity.type
_entity.pdbx_description
1 polymer ?
#
loop_
_entity_poly.entity_id
_entity_poly.type
_entity_poly.pdbx_seq_one_letter_code
_entity_poly.pdbx_strand_id
1 'polypeptide(L)'
;MAHPETPEALDVRPLDTTDDAAAALDDYFAQQDEDEPVDDDSPEDDAPEGDEPEDDEQDDESDEPETAIDAPVSLNAEEKAVFAQLPVEAQQAWAASETRRNAQVQEATTKAAHAERSAKTQAAEAHSKAKAVFATQLAEFASHLSPQMPDAELARVNPGEYIAQKAQYDAMKAQHDELVQQVAALGDEASQEIDQAFIQQRDRELLAIPEVANEETRGDFFDRALGAAEALGYERDILLRDGNATDFKALVAAHGWKQDADKYKALMAKQMTRVREAKSAKPNAAQPLGSGKARAQVKTQQRLRETGDIRDAAAAITALG
;
A
#
# COMPACT_ATOMS: atom_id res chain seq x y z
N MET A 1 3.83 31.53 -53.48
CA MET A 1 2.86 32.15 -52.55
C MET A 1 1.73 31.13 -52.39
N ALA A 2 2.03 30.03 -51.69
CA ALA A 2 1.73 29.79 -50.28
C ALA A 2 0.38 29.04 -50.16
N HIS A 3 0.48 27.71 -50.16
CA HIS A 3 -0.59 26.83 -49.73
C HIS A 3 -0.67 26.90 -48.19
N PRO A 4 -1.86 27.01 -47.59
CA PRO A 4 -2.01 26.92 -46.14
C PRO A 4 -1.83 25.46 -45.68
N GLU A 5 -1.04 25.32 -44.64
CA GLU A 5 -0.66 24.09 -43.96
C GLU A 5 -1.87 23.41 -43.31
N THR A 6 -1.98 22.10 -43.55
CA THR A 6 -2.80 21.17 -42.75
C THR A 6 -2.28 21.12 -41.31
N PRO A 7 -3.15 21.15 -40.29
CA PRO A 7 -2.72 20.92 -38.91
C PRO A 7 -2.23 19.47 -38.77
N GLU A 8 -1.02 19.34 -38.23
CA GLU A 8 -0.42 18.10 -37.73
C GLU A 8 -1.43 17.31 -36.91
N ALA A 9 -1.68 16.07 -37.34
CA ALA A 9 -2.28 15.07 -36.49
C ALA A 9 -1.32 14.86 -35.31
N LEU A 10 -1.76 15.19 -34.10
CA LEU A 10 -1.10 14.75 -32.87
C LEU A 10 -1.04 13.23 -32.92
N ASP A 11 0.17 12.72 -33.12
CA ASP A 11 0.54 11.31 -33.09
C ASP A 11 0.30 10.80 -31.67
N VAL A 12 -0.92 10.33 -31.41
CA VAL A 12 -1.27 9.60 -30.19
C VAL A 12 -0.56 8.26 -30.29
N ARG A 13 0.67 8.21 -29.77
CA ARG A 13 1.40 6.95 -29.61
C ARG A 13 0.56 6.03 -28.72
N PRO A 14 0.18 4.83 -29.18
CA PRO A 14 -0.40 3.84 -28.29
C PRO A 14 0.69 3.41 -27.29
N LEU A 15 0.43 3.59 -25.99
CA LEU A 15 1.24 3.06 -24.90
C LEU A 15 1.05 1.54 -24.86
N ASP A 16 1.74 0.85 -25.77
CA ASP A 16 1.91 -0.60 -25.74
C ASP A 16 3.02 -0.90 -24.72
N THR A 17 2.68 -1.41 -23.54
CA THR A 17 3.32 -2.54 -22.82
C THR A 17 3.06 -2.50 -21.31
N THR A 18 3.04 -3.69 -20.71
CA THR A 18 2.77 -3.97 -19.29
C THR A 18 3.73 -3.31 -18.30
N ASP A 19 4.91 -2.90 -18.77
CA ASP A 19 5.96 -2.19 -18.02
C ASP A 19 5.53 -0.76 -17.67
N ASP A 20 4.78 -0.08 -18.55
CA ASP A 20 4.62 1.37 -18.48
C ASP A 20 3.71 1.84 -17.33
N ALA A 21 2.75 1.03 -16.88
CA ALA A 21 1.83 1.41 -15.81
C ALA A 21 2.30 0.98 -14.41
N ALA A 22 3.13 -0.06 -14.31
CA ALA A 22 3.82 -0.41 -13.06
C ALA A 22 5.01 0.54 -12.86
N ALA A 23 5.75 0.81 -13.94
CA ALA A 23 6.72 1.91 -13.98
C ALA A 23 6.04 3.25 -13.75
N ALA A 24 4.84 3.57 -14.27
CA ALA A 24 4.19 4.85 -13.97
C ALA A 24 3.81 5.01 -12.49
N LEU A 25 3.58 3.92 -11.76
CA LEU A 25 3.35 3.98 -10.31
C LEU A 25 4.68 4.06 -9.55
N ASP A 26 5.68 3.29 -9.95
CA ASP A 26 7.02 3.30 -9.35
C ASP A 26 7.77 4.63 -9.62
N ASP A 27 7.68 5.17 -10.83
CA ASP A 27 8.21 6.47 -11.28
C ASP A 27 7.43 7.65 -10.68
N TYR A 28 6.13 7.47 -10.38
CA TYR A 28 5.35 8.45 -9.61
C TYR A 28 5.73 8.47 -8.13
N PHE A 29 6.03 7.32 -7.53
CA PHE A 29 6.60 7.25 -6.19
C PHE A 29 8.04 7.81 -6.15
N ALA A 30 8.87 7.53 -7.17
CA ALA A 30 10.23 8.05 -7.28
C ALA A 30 10.30 9.58 -7.56
N GLN A 31 9.33 10.16 -8.29
CA GLN A 31 9.26 11.61 -8.50
C GLN A 31 8.87 12.40 -7.25
N GLN A 32 8.25 11.78 -6.23
CA GLN A 32 8.00 12.45 -4.95
C GLN A 32 9.27 12.60 -4.09
N ASP A 33 10.33 11.85 -4.36
CA ASP A 33 11.61 11.97 -3.64
C ASP A 33 12.46 13.17 -4.14
N GLU A 34 12.11 13.81 -5.27
CA GLU A 34 12.91 14.90 -5.86
C GLU A 34 12.37 16.32 -5.60
N ASP A 35 11.14 16.49 -5.08
CA ASP A 35 10.46 17.80 -4.96
C ASP A 35 9.98 18.18 -3.54
N GLU A 36 10.53 17.59 -2.48
CA GLU A 36 10.46 18.15 -1.11
C GLU A 36 11.84 18.65 -0.64
N PRO A 37 11.97 19.92 -0.19
CA PRO A 37 13.05 20.23 0.72
C PRO A 37 12.82 19.39 1.98
N VAL A 38 13.72 18.44 2.20
CA VAL A 38 13.86 17.66 3.44
C VAL A 38 13.94 18.66 4.61
N ASP A 39 12.81 18.90 5.27
CA ASP A 39 12.80 19.48 6.61
C ASP A 39 13.07 18.30 7.55
N ASP A 40 14.37 18.06 7.73
CA ASP A 40 14.96 17.11 8.65
C ASP A 40 14.62 17.52 10.09
N ASP A 41 13.50 17.01 10.59
CA ASP A 41 13.20 16.99 12.02
C ASP A 41 12.44 15.70 12.37
N SER A 42 13.04 14.58 11.97
CA SER A 42 12.80 13.28 12.61
C SER A 42 13.90 13.06 13.65
N PRO A 43 13.59 13.01 14.96
CA PRO A 43 14.56 12.51 15.92
C PRO A 43 14.79 11.01 15.65
N GLU A 44 15.92 10.70 15.05
CA GLU A 44 16.58 9.39 15.11
C GLU A 44 16.80 9.05 16.58
N ASP A 45 15.98 8.14 17.14
CA ASP A 45 16.32 7.45 18.38
C ASP A 45 17.00 6.14 17.98
N ASP A 46 18.29 6.29 17.68
CA ASP A 46 19.24 5.21 17.50
C ASP A 46 19.36 4.49 18.85
N ALA A 47 18.78 3.29 18.93
CA ALA A 47 18.97 2.44 20.09
C ALA A 47 20.42 1.95 20.07
N PRO A 48 21.27 2.25 21.08
CA PRO A 48 22.60 1.66 21.10
C PRO A 48 22.47 0.15 21.43
N GLU A 49 22.70 -0.66 20.39
CA GLU A 49 23.15 -2.04 20.51
C GLU A 49 24.48 -2.09 21.28
N GLY A 50 24.66 -3.22 21.98
CA GLY A 50 25.63 -3.38 23.05
C GLY A 50 27.09 -3.24 22.63
N ASP A 51 27.86 -2.64 23.53
CA ASP A 51 29.31 -2.71 23.52
C ASP A 51 29.75 -3.64 24.67
N GLU A 52 30.47 -4.69 24.31
CA GLU A 52 31.13 -5.60 25.24
C GLU A 52 32.27 -4.85 25.96
N PRO A 53 32.46 -5.01 27.28
CA PRO A 53 33.50 -4.28 28.00
C PRO A 53 34.87 -4.91 27.72
N GLU A 54 35.78 -4.12 27.13
CA GLU A 54 37.21 -4.39 27.25
C GLU A 54 37.73 -3.94 28.62
N ASP A 55 38.47 -4.88 29.20
CA ASP A 55 39.18 -4.95 30.46
C ASP A 55 40.09 -3.73 30.71
N ASP A 56 39.93 -3.05 31.85
CA ASP A 56 41.01 -2.33 32.52
C ASP A 56 40.85 -2.51 34.04
N GLU A 57 41.86 -3.18 34.61
CA GLU A 57 41.92 -3.63 35.99
C GLU A 57 42.21 -2.49 37.01
N GLN A 58 41.58 -2.61 38.18
CA GLN A 58 42.05 -2.22 39.54
C GLN A 58 42.13 -0.70 39.85
N ASP A 59 41.73 -0.17 41.01
CA ASP A 59 41.38 -0.65 42.35
C ASP A 59 40.89 0.60 43.13
N ASP A 60 39.82 0.51 43.93
CA ASP A 60 39.81 0.92 45.35
C ASP A 60 38.40 0.73 45.95
N GLU A 61 38.40 0.16 47.14
CA GLU A 61 37.25 -0.13 47.99
C GLU A 61 36.50 1.15 48.39
N SER A 62 35.17 1.16 48.26
CA SER A 62 34.30 1.92 49.17
C SER A 62 32.90 1.31 49.22
N ASP A 63 32.62 0.75 50.39
CA ASP A 63 31.39 0.16 50.90
C ASP A 63 30.35 1.27 51.16
N GLU A 64 29.20 1.32 50.45
CA GLU A 64 27.91 1.93 50.88
C GLU A 64 26.77 1.73 49.82
N PRO A 65 25.47 1.73 50.20
CA PRO A 65 24.46 0.79 49.67
C PRO A 65 23.84 1.15 48.31
N GLU A 66 23.61 0.10 47.51
CA GLU A 66 22.81 0.09 46.27
C GLU A 66 21.33 0.47 46.51
N THR A 67 20.99 1.76 46.61
CA THR A 67 19.57 2.18 46.54
C THR A 67 19.32 3.55 45.89
N ALA A 68 20.29 4.14 45.19
CA ALA A 68 20.09 5.43 44.53
C ALA A 68 19.38 5.23 43.18
N ILE A 69 18.13 5.69 43.06
CA ILE A 69 17.41 5.71 41.78
C ILE A 69 17.78 6.98 41.04
N ASP A 70 18.12 6.86 39.76
CA ASP A 70 18.44 8.03 38.94
C ASP A 70 17.26 9.00 38.86
N ALA A 71 17.57 10.28 39.06
CA ALA A 71 16.55 11.32 39.09
C ALA A 71 15.93 11.50 37.69
N PRO A 72 14.59 11.62 37.58
CA PRO A 72 13.91 11.83 36.30
C PRO A 72 14.51 12.99 35.50
N VAL A 73 14.65 12.78 34.18
CA VAL A 73 15.25 13.75 33.25
C VAL A 73 14.46 15.08 33.21
N SER A 74 13.16 15.05 33.54
CA SER A 74 12.28 16.21 33.60
C SER A 74 12.56 17.18 34.76
N LEU A 75 13.42 16.81 35.71
CA LEU A 75 13.76 17.64 36.87
C LEU A 75 14.93 18.58 36.57
N ASN A 76 14.84 19.81 37.07
CA ASN A 76 15.97 20.74 37.04
C ASN A 76 17.01 20.40 38.14
N ALA A 77 18.16 21.08 38.14
CA ALA A 77 19.25 20.78 39.07
C ALA A 77 18.87 20.91 40.57
N GLU A 78 17.99 21.86 40.91
CA GLU A 78 17.51 22.08 42.28
C GLU A 78 16.54 20.97 42.70
N GLU A 79 15.66 20.55 41.81
CA GLU A 79 14.70 19.47 42.02
C GLU A 79 15.37 18.09 42.10
N LYS A 80 16.44 17.86 41.31
CA LYS A 80 17.26 16.65 41.41
C LYS A 80 17.97 16.55 42.77
N ALA A 81 18.44 17.67 43.32
CA ALA A 81 19.04 17.71 44.65
C ALA A 81 18.03 17.42 45.77
N VAL A 82 16.77 17.83 45.60
CA VAL A 82 15.66 17.49 46.53
C VAL A 82 15.24 16.03 46.37
N PHE A 83 15.21 15.51 45.14
CA PHE A 83 14.89 14.11 44.84
C PHE A 83 15.89 13.14 45.49
N ALA A 84 17.18 13.46 45.44
CA ALA A 84 18.23 12.67 46.07
C ALA A 84 18.12 12.59 47.61
N GLN A 85 17.44 13.56 48.24
CA GLN A 85 17.20 13.57 49.70
C GLN A 85 15.95 12.78 50.12
N LEU A 86 15.13 12.32 49.17
CA LEU A 86 13.92 11.55 49.47
C LEU A 86 14.26 10.09 49.83
N PRO A 87 13.47 9.44 50.69
CA PRO A 87 13.54 8.00 50.90
C PRO A 87 13.34 7.23 49.58
N VAL A 88 13.99 6.06 49.45
CA VAL A 88 13.96 5.21 48.24
C VAL A 88 12.53 4.87 47.79
N GLU A 89 11.63 4.59 48.72
CA GLU A 89 10.21 4.33 48.42
C GLU A 89 9.52 5.55 47.77
N ALA A 90 9.88 6.77 48.20
CA ALA A 90 9.35 8.01 47.63
C ALA A 90 9.96 8.32 46.26
N GLN A 91 11.26 8.00 46.06
CA GLN A 91 11.91 8.08 44.75
C GLN A 91 11.24 7.14 43.73
N GLN A 92 10.93 5.90 44.12
CA GLN A 92 10.21 4.92 43.29
C GLN A 92 8.80 5.38 42.94
N ALA A 93 8.02 5.84 43.93
CA ALA A 93 6.66 6.31 43.71
C ALA A 93 6.62 7.53 42.76
N TRP A 94 7.60 8.43 42.89
CA TRP A 94 7.72 9.59 42.01
C TRP A 94 8.13 9.21 40.60
N ALA A 95 9.19 8.40 40.44
CA ALA A 95 9.63 7.92 39.12
C ALA A 95 8.50 7.18 38.40
N ALA A 96 7.78 6.30 39.10
CA ALA A 96 6.62 5.60 38.54
C ALA A 96 5.46 6.55 38.17
N SER A 97 5.25 7.62 38.95
CA SER A 97 4.26 8.66 38.63
C SER A 97 4.65 9.46 37.39
N GLU A 98 5.93 9.81 37.26
CA GLU A 98 6.45 10.58 36.13
C GLU A 98 6.42 9.76 34.84
N THR A 99 6.82 8.48 34.88
CA THR A 99 6.67 7.56 33.75
C THR A 99 5.22 7.44 33.31
N ARG A 100 4.27 7.34 34.27
CA ARG A 100 2.84 7.30 33.95
C ARG A 100 2.36 8.62 33.32
N ARG A 101 2.80 9.76 33.85
CA ARG A 101 2.46 11.09 33.31
C ARG A 101 2.98 11.25 31.89
N ASN A 102 4.22 10.85 31.64
CA ASN A 102 4.84 10.94 30.32
C ASN A 102 4.12 10.04 29.31
N ALA A 103 3.78 8.80 29.69
CA ALA A 103 2.97 7.92 28.85
C ALA A 103 1.59 8.52 28.52
N GLN A 104 0.91 9.12 29.51
CA GLN A 104 -0.38 9.79 29.28
C GLN A 104 -0.26 11.01 28.36
N VAL A 105 0.81 11.80 28.50
CA VAL A 105 1.07 12.95 27.63
C VAL A 105 1.37 12.48 26.21
N GLN A 106 2.22 11.46 26.03
CA GLN A 106 2.51 10.88 24.72
C GLN A 106 1.25 10.33 24.04
N GLU A 107 0.41 9.58 24.78
CA GLU A 107 -0.86 9.07 24.27
C GLU A 107 -1.81 10.22 23.89
N ALA A 108 -1.96 11.22 24.76
CA ALA A 108 -2.82 12.37 24.51
C ALA A 108 -2.35 13.18 23.29
N THR A 109 -1.05 13.43 23.16
CA THR A 109 -0.44 14.13 22.03
C THR A 109 -0.64 13.34 20.74
N THR A 110 -0.40 12.02 20.76
CA THR A 110 -0.62 11.15 19.60
C THR A 110 -2.08 11.15 19.16
N LYS A 111 -3.00 11.04 20.13
CA LYS A 111 -4.44 11.07 19.87
C LYS A 111 -4.89 12.43 19.34
N ALA A 112 -4.37 13.53 19.87
CA ALA A 112 -4.66 14.87 19.39
C ALA A 112 -4.17 15.08 17.95
N ALA A 113 -2.93 14.69 17.66
CA ALA A 113 -2.37 14.76 16.31
C ALA A 113 -3.18 13.92 15.31
N HIS A 114 -3.58 12.70 15.69
CA HIS A 114 -4.44 11.86 14.86
C HIS A 114 -5.81 12.49 14.63
N ALA A 115 -6.44 13.04 15.67
CA ALA A 115 -7.73 13.71 15.58
C ALA A 115 -7.66 14.93 14.65
N GLU A 116 -6.59 15.73 14.75
CA GLU A 116 -6.38 16.89 13.90
C GLU A 116 -6.21 16.50 12.42
N ARG A 117 -5.35 15.51 12.12
CA ARG A 117 -5.18 14.99 10.75
C ARG A 117 -6.50 14.45 10.18
N SER A 118 -7.24 13.69 10.98
CA SER A 118 -8.55 13.15 10.59
C SER A 118 -9.55 14.27 10.32
N ALA A 119 -9.59 15.31 11.17
CA ALA A 119 -10.50 16.44 11.00
C ALA A 119 -10.15 17.26 9.75
N LYS A 120 -8.85 17.50 9.50
CA LYS A 120 -8.37 18.20 8.30
C LYS A 120 -8.75 17.44 7.02
N THR A 121 -8.56 16.11 7.02
CA THR A 121 -8.93 15.25 5.89
C THR A 121 -10.45 15.30 5.64
N GLN A 122 -11.26 15.12 6.68
CA GLN A 122 -12.73 15.18 6.56
C GLN A 122 -13.21 16.57 6.10
N ALA A 123 -12.59 17.65 6.57
CA ALA A 123 -12.92 19.00 6.16
C ALA A 123 -12.58 19.23 4.67
N ALA A 124 -11.42 18.74 4.20
CA ALA A 124 -11.02 18.82 2.81
C ALA A 124 -11.99 18.05 1.89
N GLU A 125 -12.35 16.82 2.26
CA GLU A 125 -13.35 16.04 1.53
C GLU A 125 -14.73 16.70 1.51
N ALA A 126 -15.17 17.24 2.64
CA ALA A 126 -16.45 17.92 2.72
C ALA A 126 -16.46 19.18 1.84
N HIS A 127 -15.34 19.91 1.80
CA HIS A 127 -15.16 21.08 0.96
C HIS A 127 -15.23 20.73 -0.53
N SER A 128 -14.47 19.73 -0.99
CA SER A 128 -14.46 19.33 -2.41
C SER A 128 -15.82 18.77 -2.85
N LYS A 129 -16.49 17.97 -2.01
CA LYS A 129 -17.88 17.50 -2.26
C LYS A 129 -18.87 18.67 -2.33
N ALA A 130 -18.76 19.65 -1.43
CA ALA A 130 -19.61 20.84 -1.46
C ALA A 130 -19.39 21.66 -2.74
N LYS A 131 -18.14 21.81 -3.19
CA LYS A 131 -17.76 22.47 -4.44
C LYS A 131 -18.38 21.78 -5.65
N ALA A 132 -18.32 20.44 -5.73
CA ALA A 132 -18.93 19.66 -6.80
C ALA A 132 -20.46 19.82 -6.85
N VAL A 133 -21.12 19.76 -5.69
CA VAL A 133 -22.58 19.98 -5.57
C VAL A 133 -22.95 21.40 -5.99
N PHE A 134 -22.18 22.39 -5.56
CA PHE A 134 -22.40 23.79 -5.91
C PHE A 134 -22.20 24.05 -7.41
N ALA A 135 -21.17 23.48 -8.03
CA ALA A 135 -20.96 23.53 -9.48
C ALA A 135 -22.14 22.93 -10.25
N THR A 136 -22.67 21.79 -9.79
CA THR A 136 -23.86 21.16 -10.38
C THR A 136 -25.09 22.06 -10.31
N GLN A 137 -25.35 22.66 -9.15
CA GLN A 137 -26.48 23.59 -8.96
C GLN A 137 -26.33 24.86 -9.80
N LEU A 138 -25.11 25.41 -9.89
CA LEU A 138 -24.83 26.55 -10.76
C LEU A 138 -25.01 26.21 -12.23
N ALA A 139 -24.65 25.00 -12.65
CA ALA A 139 -24.82 24.56 -14.04
C ALA A 139 -26.31 24.48 -14.41
N GLU A 140 -27.13 23.92 -13.51
CA GLU A 140 -28.58 23.91 -13.65
C GLU A 140 -29.14 25.34 -13.75
N PHE A 141 -28.72 26.23 -12.85
CA PHE A 141 -29.14 27.63 -12.87
C PHE A 141 -28.73 28.37 -14.15
N ALA A 142 -27.48 28.20 -14.57
CA ALA A 142 -26.96 28.77 -15.81
C ALA A 142 -27.76 28.26 -17.02
N SER A 143 -28.13 26.97 -17.05
CA SER A 143 -28.94 26.42 -18.13
C SER A 143 -30.31 27.11 -18.26
N HIS A 144 -30.95 27.45 -17.14
CA HIS A 144 -32.25 28.13 -17.12
C HIS A 144 -32.16 29.60 -17.51
N LEU A 145 -31.02 30.25 -17.32
CA LEU A 145 -30.77 31.65 -17.72
C LEU A 145 -30.28 31.79 -19.17
N SER A 146 -30.27 30.73 -19.95
CA SER A 146 -29.80 30.77 -21.34
C SER A 146 -30.55 31.86 -22.14
N PRO A 147 -29.83 32.85 -22.72
CA PRO A 147 -30.45 33.90 -23.52
C PRO A 147 -31.25 33.32 -24.68
N GLN A 148 -32.43 33.86 -24.92
CA GLN A 148 -33.30 33.44 -26.02
C GLN A 148 -32.97 34.22 -27.28
N MET A 149 -32.78 33.52 -28.39
CA MET A 149 -32.52 34.16 -29.68
C MET A 149 -33.76 34.96 -30.12
N PRO A 150 -33.62 36.20 -30.62
CA PRO A 150 -34.74 36.96 -31.12
C PRO A 150 -35.38 36.27 -32.34
N ASP A 151 -36.69 36.49 -32.52
CA ASP A 151 -37.45 35.87 -33.61
C ASP A 151 -36.84 36.22 -34.97
N ALA A 152 -36.63 35.21 -35.81
CA ALA A 152 -36.05 35.39 -37.13
C ALA A 152 -37.01 36.12 -38.08
N GLU A 153 -38.32 36.08 -37.88
CA GLU A 153 -39.29 36.79 -38.73
C GLU A 153 -39.22 38.31 -38.53
N LEU A 154 -38.76 38.79 -37.37
CA LEU A 154 -38.46 40.22 -37.14
C LEU A 154 -37.41 40.74 -38.13
N ALA A 155 -36.47 39.91 -38.58
CA ALA A 155 -35.48 40.32 -39.58
C ALA A 155 -36.10 40.68 -40.94
N ARG A 156 -37.29 40.15 -41.26
CA ARG A 156 -38.02 40.45 -42.50
C ARG A 156 -39.03 41.57 -42.33
N VAL A 157 -39.73 41.60 -41.20
CA VAL A 157 -40.83 42.54 -40.95
C VAL A 157 -40.35 43.87 -40.36
N ASN A 158 -39.36 43.84 -39.46
CA ASN A 158 -38.77 45.03 -38.83
C ASN A 158 -37.26 44.84 -38.55
N PRO A 159 -36.40 45.02 -39.57
CA PRO A 159 -34.97 44.74 -39.45
C PRO A 159 -34.26 45.56 -38.35
N GLY A 160 -34.69 46.80 -38.10
CA GLY A 160 -34.10 47.67 -37.08
C GLY A 160 -34.30 47.13 -35.67
N GLU A 161 -35.49 46.61 -35.38
CA GLU A 161 -35.81 46.00 -34.09
C GLU A 161 -35.09 44.66 -33.91
N TYR A 162 -34.99 43.85 -34.96
CA TYR A 162 -34.20 42.62 -34.94
C TYR A 162 -32.72 42.90 -34.60
N ILE A 163 -32.10 43.89 -35.23
CA ILE A 163 -30.69 44.25 -34.97
C ILE A 163 -30.50 44.67 -33.51
N ALA A 164 -31.41 45.48 -32.96
CA ALA A 164 -31.33 45.92 -31.57
C ALA A 164 -31.48 44.76 -30.58
N GLN A 165 -32.47 43.88 -30.79
CA GLN A 165 -32.66 42.69 -29.94
C GLN A 165 -31.50 41.70 -30.09
N LYS A 166 -30.97 41.52 -31.31
CA LYS A 166 -29.82 40.67 -31.55
C LYS A 166 -28.56 41.19 -30.84
N ALA A 167 -28.32 42.49 -30.84
CA ALA A 167 -27.20 43.07 -30.10
C ALA A 167 -27.32 42.82 -28.58
N GLN A 168 -28.53 42.90 -28.02
CA GLN A 168 -28.77 42.56 -26.61
C GLN A 168 -28.57 41.07 -26.34
N TYR A 169 -29.08 40.21 -27.23
CA TYR A 169 -28.86 38.76 -27.16
C TYR A 169 -27.37 38.42 -27.20
N ASP A 170 -26.61 38.96 -28.16
CA ASP A 170 -25.18 38.68 -28.31
C ASP A 170 -24.40 39.10 -27.04
N ALA A 171 -24.75 40.24 -26.43
CA ALA A 171 -24.15 40.69 -25.18
C ALA A 171 -24.50 39.79 -23.98
N MET A 172 -25.76 39.38 -23.84
CA MET A 172 -26.18 38.44 -22.79
C MET A 172 -25.59 37.05 -22.99
N LYS A 173 -25.48 36.60 -24.24
CA LYS A 173 -24.88 35.32 -24.61
C LYS A 173 -23.41 35.27 -24.22
N ALA A 174 -22.65 36.34 -24.47
CA ALA A 174 -21.25 36.39 -24.05
C ALA A 174 -21.09 36.24 -22.52
N GLN A 175 -21.93 36.91 -21.73
CA GLN A 175 -21.92 36.78 -20.26
C GLN A 175 -22.36 35.39 -19.80
N HIS A 176 -23.36 34.80 -20.46
CA HIS A 176 -23.83 33.46 -20.18
C HIS A 176 -22.76 32.40 -20.50
N ASP A 177 -22.12 32.50 -21.67
CA ASP A 177 -21.04 31.60 -22.08
C ASP A 177 -19.86 31.67 -21.08
N GLU A 178 -19.52 32.88 -20.59
CA GLU A 178 -18.49 33.07 -19.57
C GLU A 178 -18.87 32.39 -18.24
N LEU A 179 -20.11 32.56 -17.78
CA LEU A 179 -20.62 31.88 -16.59
C LEU A 179 -20.55 30.35 -16.75
N VAL A 180 -20.98 29.82 -17.89
CA VAL A 180 -20.93 28.37 -18.16
C VAL A 180 -19.51 27.84 -18.11
N GLN A 181 -18.53 28.58 -18.65
CA GLN A 181 -17.12 28.20 -18.58
C GLN A 181 -16.60 28.19 -17.14
N GLN A 182 -16.92 29.22 -16.34
CA GLN A 182 -16.52 29.27 -14.93
C GLN A 182 -17.12 28.12 -14.12
N VAL A 183 -18.38 27.77 -14.37
CA VAL A 183 -19.05 26.67 -13.70
C VAL A 183 -18.46 25.32 -14.09
N ALA A 184 -18.15 25.11 -15.38
CA ALA A 184 -17.48 23.91 -15.84
C ALA A 184 -16.10 23.76 -15.18
N ALA A 185 -15.29 24.82 -15.18
CA ALA A 185 -13.98 24.83 -14.53
C ALA A 185 -14.08 24.52 -13.03
N LEU A 186 -15.09 25.07 -12.34
CA LEU A 186 -15.32 24.79 -10.91
C LEU A 186 -15.66 23.31 -10.66
N GLY A 187 -16.44 22.70 -11.55
CA GLY A 187 -16.76 21.27 -11.50
C GLY A 187 -15.54 20.39 -11.72
N ASP A 188 -14.73 20.74 -12.73
CA ASP A 188 -13.49 20.02 -13.06
C ASP A 188 -12.49 20.10 -11.90
N GLU A 189 -12.31 21.28 -11.32
CA GLU A 189 -11.43 21.50 -10.16
C GLU A 189 -11.90 20.69 -8.94
N ALA A 190 -13.21 20.65 -8.68
CA ALA A 190 -13.76 19.84 -7.60
C ALA A 190 -13.53 18.33 -7.83
N SER A 191 -13.67 17.85 -9.07
CA SER A 191 -13.39 16.45 -9.41
C SER A 191 -11.92 16.12 -9.20
N GLN A 192 -11.01 16.98 -9.68
CA GLN A 192 -9.57 16.80 -9.52
C GLN A 192 -9.16 16.76 -8.04
N GLU A 193 -9.71 17.64 -7.20
CA GLU A 193 -9.47 17.62 -5.76
C GLU A 193 -9.94 16.30 -5.10
N ILE A 194 -11.10 15.78 -5.52
CA ILE A 194 -11.64 14.51 -5.02
C ILE A 194 -10.75 13.33 -5.45
N ASP A 195 -10.38 13.28 -6.72
CA ASP A 195 -9.56 12.21 -7.29
C ASP A 195 -8.17 12.21 -6.67
N GLN A 196 -7.56 13.39 -6.50
CA GLN A 196 -6.26 13.53 -5.86
C GLN A 196 -6.31 13.11 -4.39
N ALA A 197 -7.35 13.50 -3.63
CA ALA A 197 -7.51 13.07 -2.25
C ALA A 197 -7.71 11.55 -2.14
N PHE A 198 -8.48 10.96 -3.05
CA PHE A 198 -8.67 9.51 -3.13
C PHE A 198 -7.35 8.78 -3.41
N ILE A 199 -6.57 9.25 -4.38
CA ILE A 199 -5.26 8.68 -4.73
C ILE A 199 -4.30 8.78 -3.55
N GLN A 200 -4.17 9.97 -2.93
CA GLN A 200 -3.29 10.16 -1.78
C GLN A 200 -3.68 9.26 -0.59
N GLN A 201 -4.98 9.08 -0.35
CA GLN A 201 -5.44 8.18 0.70
C GLN A 201 -5.10 6.73 0.38
N ARG A 202 -5.40 6.28 -0.84
CA ARG A 202 -5.08 4.93 -1.31
C ARG A 202 -3.59 4.65 -1.17
N ASP A 203 -2.75 5.56 -1.64
CA ASP A 203 -1.29 5.37 -1.66
C ASP A 203 -0.75 5.31 -0.22
N ARG A 204 -1.24 6.17 0.69
CA ARG A 204 -0.92 6.08 2.12
C ARG A 204 -1.32 4.74 2.72
N GLU A 205 -2.50 4.23 2.40
CA GLU A 205 -2.99 2.94 2.91
C GLU A 205 -2.23 1.75 2.30
N LEU A 206 -1.75 1.88 1.07
CA LEU A 206 -0.89 0.90 0.40
C LEU A 206 0.52 0.89 1.01
N LEU A 207 1.14 2.06 1.22
CA LEU A 207 2.46 2.18 1.87
C LEU A 207 2.45 1.74 3.34
N ALA A 208 1.29 1.74 4.00
CA ALA A 208 1.15 1.13 5.33
C ALA A 208 1.24 -0.41 5.31
N ILE A 209 1.24 -1.05 4.13
CA ILE A 209 1.47 -2.49 3.97
C ILE A 209 2.98 -2.74 3.93
N PRO A 210 3.55 -3.57 4.84
CA PRO A 210 4.99 -3.81 4.88
C PRO A 210 5.59 -4.31 3.55
N GLU A 211 4.87 -5.16 2.82
CA GLU A 211 5.29 -5.66 1.50
C GLU A 211 5.34 -4.58 0.41
N VAL A 212 4.59 -3.48 0.55
CA VAL A 212 4.54 -2.37 -0.42
C VAL A 212 5.51 -1.26 -0.03
N ALA A 213 5.71 -1.04 1.27
CA ALA A 213 6.68 -0.09 1.80
C ALA A 213 8.12 -0.44 1.36
N ASN A 214 8.44 -1.74 1.30
CA ASN A 214 9.72 -2.21 0.80
C ASN A 214 9.71 -2.26 -0.74
N GLU A 215 10.58 -1.45 -1.35
CA GLU A 215 10.75 -1.33 -2.80
C GLU A 215 11.06 -2.68 -3.48
N GLU A 216 11.87 -3.54 -2.85
CA GLU A 216 12.22 -4.86 -3.42
C GLU A 216 11.00 -5.79 -3.53
N THR A 217 10.03 -5.68 -2.62
CA THR A 217 8.84 -6.55 -2.58
C THR A 217 7.60 -5.90 -3.18
N ARG A 218 7.65 -4.59 -3.46
CA ARG A 218 6.54 -3.80 -3.98
C ARG A 218 6.07 -4.31 -5.35
N GLY A 219 7.00 -4.57 -6.26
CA GLY A 219 6.70 -5.10 -7.60
C GLY A 219 5.93 -6.43 -7.52
N ASP A 220 6.47 -7.38 -6.75
CA ASP A 220 5.85 -8.69 -6.52
C ASP A 220 4.44 -8.61 -5.89
N PHE A 221 4.19 -7.59 -5.05
CA PHE A 221 2.85 -7.35 -4.51
C PHE A 221 1.86 -6.95 -5.61
N PHE A 222 2.21 -5.95 -6.42
CA PHE A 222 1.33 -5.47 -7.48
C PHE A 222 1.17 -6.48 -8.61
N ASP A 223 2.20 -7.24 -8.96
CA ASP A 223 2.11 -8.31 -9.96
C ASP A 223 1.10 -9.38 -9.56
N ARG A 224 1.12 -9.80 -8.28
CA ARG A 224 0.12 -10.74 -7.75
C ARG A 224 -1.29 -10.16 -7.77
N ALA A 225 -1.44 -8.89 -7.39
CA ALA A 225 -2.74 -8.21 -7.38
C ALA A 225 -3.31 -8.10 -8.80
N LEU A 226 -2.52 -7.59 -9.74
CA LEU A 226 -2.90 -7.39 -11.14
C LEU A 226 -3.14 -8.72 -11.86
N GLY A 227 -2.30 -9.74 -11.62
CA GLY A 227 -2.50 -11.07 -12.18
C GLY A 227 -3.77 -11.77 -11.66
N ALA A 228 -4.17 -11.51 -10.41
CA ALA A 228 -5.47 -11.94 -9.91
C ALA A 228 -6.63 -11.14 -10.53
N ALA A 229 -6.47 -9.83 -10.68
CA ALA A 229 -7.47 -8.95 -11.27
C ALA A 229 -7.80 -9.36 -12.71
N GLU A 230 -6.77 -9.57 -13.54
CA GLU A 230 -6.92 -10.03 -14.92
C GLU A 230 -7.64 -11.40 -14.98
N ALA A 231 -7.24 -12.33 -14.11
CA ALA A 231 -7.87 -13.65 -14.05
C ALA A 231 -9.35 -13.59 -13.62
N LEU A 232 -9.75 -12.53 -12.90
CA LEU A 232 -11.13 -12.26 -12.49
C LEU A 232 -11.90 -11.39 -13.50
N GLY A 233 -11.24 -10.92 -14.56
CA GLY A 233 -11.84 -10.12 -15.63
C GLY A 233 -11.94 -8.62 -15.33
N TYR A 234 -11.15 -8.11 -14.38
CA TYR A 234 -11.02 -6.67 -14.17
C TYR A 234 -10.15 -6.04 -15.25
N GLU A 235 -10.55 -4.85 -15.72
CA GLU A 235 -9.67 -4.01 -16.54
C GLU A 235 -8.62 -3.34 -15.66
N ARG A 236 -7.36 -3.41 -16.10
CA ARG A 236 -6.21 -2.89 -15.35
C ARG A 236 -6.36 -1.39 -15.06
N ASP A 237 -6.70 -0.60 -16.07
CA ASP A 237 -6.76 0.86 -15.94
C ASP A 237 -7.87 1.30 -14.98
N ILE A 238 -9.02 0.62 -14.99
CA ILE A 238 -10.11 0.88 -14.04
C ILE A 238 -9.66 0.54 -12.62
N LEU A 239 -8.99 -0.60 -12.43
CA LEU A 239 -8.50 -0.97 -11.10
C LEU A 239 -7.44 0.01 -10.58
N LEU A 240 -6.53 0.47 -11.45
CA LEU A 240 -5.50 1.44 -11.08
C LEU A 240 -6.07 2.84 -10.83
N ARG A 241 -7.18 3.21 -11.49
CA ARG A 241 -7.85 4.50 -11.26
C ARG A 241 -8.77 4.48 -10.05
N ASP A 242 -9.60 3.45 -9.92
CA ASP A 242 -10.75 3.43 -9.01
C ASP A 242 -10.55 2.45 -7.83
N GLY A 243 -9.52 1.61 -7.86
CA GLY A 243 -9.24 0.62 -6.82
C GLY A 243 -8.64 1.24 -5.56
N ASN A 244 -9.10 0.80 -4.39
CA ASN A 244 -8.56 1.21 -3.08
C ASN A 244 -7.56 0.16 -2.53
N ALA A 245 -6.87 0.48 -1.44
CA ALA A 245 -5.87 -0.42 -0.84
C ALA A 245 -6.45 -1.77 -0.38
N THR A 246 -7.73 -1.81 -0.01
CA THR A 246 -8.42 -3.05 0.37
C THR A 246 -8.66 -3.95 -0.84
N ASP A 247 -8.96 -3.37 -2.01
CA ASP A 247 -9.12 -4.12 -3.25
C ASP A 247 -7.82 -4.81 -3.64
N PHE A 248 -6.69 -4.09 -3.59
CA PHE A 248 -5.36 -4.68 -3.85
C PHE A 248 -5.03 -5.80 -2.86
N LYS A 249 -5.28 -5.61 -1.56
CA LYS A 249 -5.10 -6.67 -0.54
C LYS A 249 -5.96 -7.90 -0.84
N ALA A 250 -7.22 -7.69 -1.22
CA ALA A 250 -8.15 -8.77 -1.55
C ALA A 250 -7.70 -9.55 -2.79
N LEU A 251 -7.18 -8.85 -3.80
CA LEU A 251 -6.65 -9.46 -5.02
C LEU A 251 -5.40 -10.30 -4.74
N VAL A 252 -4.48 -9.80 -3.91
CA VAL A 252 -3.31 -10.57 -3.47
C VAL A 252 -3.73 -11.81 -2.68
N ALA A 253 -4.72 -11.69 -1.78
CA ALA A 253 -5.28 -12.85 -1.08
C ALA A 253 -5.90 -13.86 -2.04
N ALA A 254 -6.68 -13.40 -3.03
CA ALA A 254 -7.26 -14.24 -4.07
C ALA A 254 -6.20 -14.96 -4.89
N HIS A 255 -5.08 -14.28 -5.20
CA HIS A 255 -3.92 -14.90 -5.83
C HIS A 255 -3.37 -16.06 -4.97
N GLY A 256 -3.20 -15.84 -3.67
CA GLY A 256 -2.77 -16.89 -2.73
C GLY A 256 -3.72 -18.09 -2.69
N TRP A 257 -5.03 -17.85 -2.61
CA TRP A 257 -6.04 -18.91 -2.63
C TRP A 257 -6.02 -19.71 -3.93
N LYS A 258 -5.80 -19.07 -5.08
CA LYS A 258 -5.64 -19.77 -6.35
C LYS A 258 -4.44 -20.70 -6.32
N GLN A 259 -3.29 -20.23 -5.84
CA GLN A 259 -2.08 -21.06 -5.72
C GLN A 259 -2.30 -22.26 -4.81
N ASP A 260 -2.95 -22.07 -3.66
CA ASP A 260 -3.21 -23.15 -2.71
C ASP A 260 -4.24 -24.15 -3.25
N ALA A 261 -5.28 -23.67 -3.93
CA ALA A 261 -6.23 -24.53 -4.62
C ALA A 261 -5.55 -25.38 -5.69
N ASP A 262 -4.61 -24.82 -6.45
CA ASP A 262 -3.90 -25.54 -7.50
C ASP A 262 -2.90 -26.56 -6.93
N LYS A 263 -2.20 -26.22 -5.85
CA LYS A 263 -1.39 -27.19 -5.07
C LYS A 263 -2.26 -28.33 -4.55
N TYR A 264 -3.43 -28.02 -3.99
CA TYR A 264 -4.37 -29.01 -3.47
C TYR A 264 -4.88 -29.95 -4.58
N LYS A 265 -5.30 -29.40 -5.72
CA LYS A 265 -5.70 -30.19 -6.91
C LYS A 265 -4.56 -31.10 -7.36
N ALA A 266 -3.32 -30.62 -7.39
CA ALA A 266 -2.16 -31.41 -7.77
C ALA A 266 -1.87 -32.56 -6.79
N LEU A 267 -2.01 -32.32 -5.47
CA LEU A 267 -1.87 -33.37 -4.46
C LEU A 267 -2.98 -34.42 -4.55
N MET A 268 -4.22 -34.00 -4.72
CA MET A 268 -5.36 -34.89 -4.92
C MET A 268 -5.21 -35.73 -6.19
N ALA A 269 -4.75 -35.12 -7.29
CA ALA A 269 -4.45 -35.85 -8.52
C ALA A 269 -3.40 -36.96 -8.29
N LYS A 270 -2.29 -36.65 -7.59
CA LYS A 270 -1.25 -37.63 -7.22
C LYS A 270 -1.82 -38.76 -6.35
N GLN A 271 -2.66 -38.43 -5.37
CA GLN A 271 -3.31 -39.44 -4.52
C GLN A 271 -4.24 -40.35 -5.33
N MET A 272 -5.05 -39.78 -6.22
CA MET A 272 -5.95 -40.55 -7.08
C MET A 272 -5.18 -41.46 -8.05
N THR A 273 -4.04 -41.03 -8.58
CA THR A 273 -3.16 -41.89 -9.38
C THR A 273 -2.64 -43.07 -8.55
N ARG A 274 -2.14 -42.83 -7.33
CA ARG A 274 -1.70 -43.90 -6.41
C ARG A 274 -2.83 -44.89 -6.08
N VAL A 275 -4.05 -44.40 -5.82
CA VAL A 275 -5.21 -45.25 -5.56
C VAL A 275 -5.57 -46.09 -6.79
N ARG A 276 -5.51 -45.51 -7.99
CA ARG A 276 -5.76 -46.24 -9.26
C ARG A 276 -4.69 -47.31 -9.50
N GLU A 277 -3.42 -46.98 -9.29
CA GLU A 277 -2.31 -47.94 -9.38
C GLU A 277 -2.46 -49.07 -8.36
N ALA A 278 -2.78 -48.74 -7.10
CA ALA A 278 -3.03 -49.73 -6.04
C ALA A 278 -4.26 -50.61 -6.32
N LYS A 279 -5.30 -50.07 -6.96
CA LYS A 279 -6.50 -50.83 -7.36
C LYS A 279 -6.23 -51.70 -8.61
N SER A 280 -5.28 -51.31 -9.46
CA SER A 280 -4.80 -52.11 -10.60
C SER A 280 -3.88 -53.25 -10.16
N ALA A 281 -3.22 -53.11 -9.00
CA ALA A 281 -2.51 -54.20 -8.36
C ALA A 281 -3.54 -55.20 -7.82
N LYS A 282 -3.61 -56.38 -8.45
CA LYS A 282 -4.50 -57.46 -8.00
C LYS A 282 -4.28 -57.72 -6.49
N PRO A 283 -5.32 -57.62 -5.64
CA PRO A 283 -5.20 -58.03 -4.25
C PRO A 283 -4.86 -59.52 -4.24
N ASN A 284 -3.78 -59.91 -3.56
CA ASN A 284 -3.16 -61.24 -3.60
C ASN A 284 -2.43 -61.64 -4.90
N ALA A 285 -1.84 -60.70 -5.64
CA ALA A 285 -0.72 -61.07 -6.50
C ALA A 285 0.38 -61.68 -5.62
N ALA A 286 0.49 -63.01 -5.63
CA ALA A 286 1.50 -63.74 -4.88
C ALA A 286 2.86 -63.08 -5.13
N GLN A 287 3.52 -62.62 -4.07
CA GLN A 287 4.84 -62.04 -4.24
C GLN A 287 5.72 -63.10 -4.93
N PRO A 288 6.43 -62.75 -6.02
CA PRO A 288 7.26 -63.71 -6.72
C PRO A 288 8.24 -64.32 -5.70
N LEU A 289 8.39 -65.65 -5.71
CA LEU A 289 9.31 -66.34 -4.79
C LEU A 289 10.68 -65.65 -4.85
N GLY A 290 11.14 -65.11 -3.72
CA GLY A 290 12.41 -64.37 -3.61
C GLY A 290 12.31 -62.84 -3.54
N SER A 291 11.12 -62.24 -3.70
CA SER A 291 10.90 -60.78 -3.57
C SER A 291 11.43 -60.19 -2.25
N GLY A 292 11.29 -60.93 -1.15
CA GLY A 292 11.78 -60.52 0.18
C GLY A 292 13.30 -60.50 0.25
N LYS A 293 13.97 -61.47 -0.39
CA LYS A 293 15.44 -61.51 -0.47
C LYS A 293 15.99 -60.40 -1.36
N ALA A 294 15.36 -60.14 -2.51
CA ALA A 294 15.75 -59.05 -3.40
C ALA A 294 15.60 -57.67 -2.73
N ARG A 295 14.50 -57.43 -2.00
CA ARG A 295 14.30 -56.18 -1.24
C ARG A 295 15.30 -56.04 -0.09
N ALA A 296 15.63 -57.13 0.59
CA ALA A 296 16.65 -57.13 1.64
C ALA A 296 18.04 -56.79 1.07
N GLN A 297 18.41 -57.38 -0.07
CA GLN A 297 19.67 -57.08 -0.77
C GLN A 297 19.78 -55.62 -1.21
N VAL A 298 18.72 -55.06 -1.80
CA VAL A 298 18.70 -53.64 -2.20
C VAL A 298 18.87 -52.73 -0.98
N LYS A 299 18.18 -53.04 0.12
CA LYS A 299 18.26 -52.25 1.36
C LYS A 299 19.64 -52.34 2.01
N THR A 300 20.30 -53.50 1.99
CA THR A 300 21.67 -53.65 2.50
C THR A 300 22.70 -52.95 1.60
N GLN A 301 22.52 -52.98 0.27
CA GLN A 301 23.39 -52.23 -0.64
C GLN A 301 23.22 -50.72 -0.50
N GLN A 302 21.99 -50.24 -0.28
CA GLN A 302 21.71 -48.83 -0.05
C GLN A 302 22.34 -48.34 1.26
N ARG A 303 22.19 -49.10 2.35
CA ARG A 303 22.85 -48.79 3.62
C ARG A 303 24.37 -48.76 3.50
N LEU A 304 24.97 -49.72 2.81
CA LEU A 304 26.41 -49.71 2.55
C LEU A 304 26.85 -48.46 1.78
N ARG A 305 26.07 -47.98 0.81
CA ARG A 305 26.35 -46.73 0.08
C ARG A 305 26.23 -45.48 0.95
N GLU A 306 25.33 -45.50 1.92
CA GLU A 306 25.06 -44.38 2.83
C GLU A 306 26.06 -44.34 4.01
N THR A 307 26.44 -45.49 4.56
CA THR A 307 27.25 -45.58 5.80
C THR A 307 28.72 -45.92 5.55
N GLY A 308 29.03 -46.65 4.47
CA GLY A 308 30.41 -47.11 4.17
C GLY A 308 31.02 -48.05 5.22
N ASP A 309 30.24 -48.54 6.19
CA ASP A 309 30.74 -49.35 7.31
C ASP A 309 31.09 -50.78 6.85
N ILE A 310 32.21 -51.30 7.34
CA ILE A 310 32.68 -52.68 7.12
C ILE A 310 31.64 -53.70 7.57
N ARG A 311 30.85 -53.39 8.62
CA ARG A 311 29.77 -54.27 9.10
C ARG A 311 28.62 -54.36 8.10
N ASP A 312 28.26 -53.24 7.47
CA ASP A 312 27.25 -53.20 6.41
C ASP A 312 27.77 -53.82 5.10
N ALA A 313 29.08 -53.74 4.84
CA ALA A 313 29.72 -54.42 3.73
C ALA A 313 29.64 -55.94 3.88
N ALA A 314 29.93 -56.47 5.07
CA ALA A 314 29.79 -57.89 5.38
C ALA A 314 28.33 -58.37 5.26
N ALA A 315 27.38 -57.56 5.70
CA ALA A 315 25.94 -57.83 5.55
C ALA A 315 25.50 -57.83 4.08
N ALA A 316 26.03 -56.92 3.24
CA ALA A 316 25.73 -56.88 1.81
C ALA A 316 26.30 -58.09 1.05
N ILE A 317 27.50 -58.55 1.41
CA ILE A 317 28.14 -59.74 0.81
C ILE A 317 27.41 -61.02 1.20
N THR A 318 27.03 -61.17 2.47
CA THR A 318 26.24 -62.33 2.93
C THR A 318 24.84 -62.35 2.34
N ALA A 319 24.26 -61.19 2.03
CA ALA A 319 22.99 -61.11 1.32
C ALA A 319 23.09 -61.55 -0.16
N LEU A 320 24.28 -61.53 -0.79
CA LEU A 320 24.53 -61.90 -2.19
C LEU A 320 24.71 -63.41 -2.43
N GLY A 321 24.99 -64.20 -1.38
CA GLY A 321 25.10 -65.67 -1.44
C GLY A 321 23.80 -66.39 -1.13
#